data_AF-A0A5N5NCJ9-F1
#
_entry.id   AF-A0A5N5NCJ9-F1
#
_cell.length_a   1.000
_cell.length_b   1.000
_cell.length_c   1.000
_cell.angle_alpha   90.00
_cell.angle_beta   90.00
_cell.angle_gamma   90.00
#
_symmetry.space_group_name_H-M   'P 1'
#
loop_
_entity.id
_entity.type
_entity.pdbx_description
1 polymer ?
#
loop_
_entity_poly.entity_id
_entity_poly.type
_entity_poly.pdbx_seq_one_letter_code
_entity_poly.pdbx_strand_id
1 'polypeptide(L)' 'MKLPLLLEYLVGEARIKKIMQADEDVGKIAQAVPVLVSKALELFLQDLCDNTYEITLQRGAKTMSALHL' A
#
# COMPACT_ATOMS: atom_id res chain seq x y z
N MET A 1 5.41 -18.73 1.23
CA MET A 1 4.97 -17.72 0.26
C MET A 1 6.22 -17.12 -0.40
N LYS A 2 6.47 -17.43 -1.67
CA LYS A 2 7.65 -16.94 -2.39
C LYS A 2 7.40 -15.47 -2.76
N LEU A 3 8.26 -14.62 -2.22
CA LEU A 3 8.23 -13.15 -2.28
C LEU A 3 8.51 -12.48 -3.65
N PRO A 4 9.00 -13.13 -4.74
CA PRO A 4 9.42 -12.39 -5.93
C PRO A 4 8.30 -12.09 -6.96
N LEU A 5 7.02 -12.31 -6.65
CA LEU A 5 5.89 -11.98 -7.57
C LEU A 5 5.06 -10.75 -7.14
N LEU A 6 5.30 -10.20 -5.93
CA LEU A 6 4.55 -9.05 -5.43
C LEU A 6 5.00 -7.70 -6.00
N LEU A 7 6.22 -7.61 -6.54
CA LEU A 7 6.77 -6.37 -7.09
C LEU A 7 6.12 -5.96 -8.42
N GLU A 8 5.56 -6.89 -9.21
CA GLU A 8 4.88 -6.55 -10.46
C GLU A 8 3.40 -6.15 -10.28
N TYR A 9 2.75 -6.58 -9.19
CA TYR A 9 1.28 -6.59 -9.12
C TYR A 9 0.63 -5.59 -8.15
N LEU A 10 1.34 -5.00 -7.18
CA LEU A 10 0.63 -4.29 -6.10
C LEU A 10 0.23 -2.85 -6.46
N VAL A 11 1.08 -2.05 -7.10
CA VAL A 11 0.66 -0.78 -7.71
C VAL A 11 1.67 -0.50 -8.82
N GLY A 12 1.26 -0.64 -10.08
CA GLY A 12 2.17 -0.34 -11.19
C GLY A 12 2.74 1.07 -11.05
N GLU A 13 4.05 1.23 -11.24
CA GLU A 13 4.76 2.51 -11.20
C GLU A 13 3.99 3.62 -11.94
N ALA A 14 3.41 3.25 -13.09
CA ALA A 14 2.58 4.11 -13.92
C ALA A 14 1.30 4.62 -13.22
N ARG A 15 0.68 3.83 -12.35
CA ARG A 15 -0.51 4.22 -11.57
C ARG A 15 -0.14 5.19 -10.46
N ILE A 16 0.96 4.96 -9.74
CA ILE A 16 1.48 5.88 -8.72
C ILE A 16 1.78 7.22 -9.35
N LYS A 17 2.52 7.22 -10.47
CA LYS A 17 2.83 8.45 -11.21
C LYS A 17 1.57 9.20 -11.64
N LYS A 18 0.54 8.50 -12.13
CA LYS A 18 -0.75 9.11 -12.52
C LYS A 18 -1.47 9.74 -11.32
N ILE A 19 -1.48 9.08 -10.16
CA ILE A 19 -2.09 9.62 -8.94
C ILE A 19 -1.33 10.86 -8.47
N MET A 20 0.01 10.79 -8.45
CA MET A 20 0.84 11.94 -8.06
C MET A 20 0.65 13.13 -9.00
N GLN A 21 0.51 12.90 -10.31
CA GLN A 21 0.26 13.95 -11.32
C GLN A 21 -1.21 14.40 -11.38
N ALA A 22 -2.11 13.83 -10.58
CA ALA A 22 -3.47 14.35 -10.45
C ALA A 22 -3.52 15.62 -9.59
N ASP A 23 -2.48 15.86 -8.80
CA ASP A 23 -2.24 17.10 -8.08
C ASP A 23 -1.56 18.11 -9.02
N GLU A 24 -2.21 19.26 -9.24
CA GLU A 24 -1.76 20.29 -10.18
C GLU A 24 -0.45 20.97 -9.74
N ASP A 25 -0.12 20.92 -8.44
CA ASP A 25 1.13 21.48 -7.90
C ASP A 25 2.33 20.54 -8.12
N VAL A 26 2.09 19.29 -8.54
CA VAL A 26 3.14 18.29 -8.77
C VAL A 26 3.70 18.40 -10.20
N GLY A 27 4.88 19.00 -10.31
CA GLY A 27 5.67 19.07 -11.54
C GLY A 27 6.33 17.74 -11.95
N LYS A 28 7.52 17.80 -12.58
CA LYS A 28 8.20 16.59 -13.05
C LYS A 28 8.60 15.66 -11.89
N ILE A 29 8.30 14.38 -12.04
CA ILE A 29 8.63 13.33 -11.07
C ILE A 29 9.85 12.53 -11.55
N ALA A 30 10.85 12.35 -10.69
CA ALA A 30 12.01 11.52 -10.97
C ALA A 30 11.61 10.02 -11.04
N GLN A 31 12.25 9.25 -11.93
CA GLN A 31 11.88 7.85 -12.21
C GLN A 31 11.92 6.95 -10.95
N ALA A 32 12.84 7.22 -10.02
CA ALA A 32 12.94 6.44 -8.78
C ALA A 32 11.78 6.67 -7.80
N VAL A 33 11.08 7.80 -7.88
CA VAL A 33 10.11 8.19 -6.85
C VAL A 33 8.89 7.26 -6.82
N PRO A 34 8.21 6.95 -7.95
CA PRO A 34 7.08 6.05 -7.91
C PRO A 34 7.45 4.63 -7.45
N VAL A 35 8.67 4.18 -7.74
CA VAL A 35 9.19 2.87 -7.27
C VAL A 35 9.33 2.86 -5.74
N LEU A 36 9.91 3.92 -5.16
CA LEU A 36 10.06 4.04 -3.71
C LEU A 36 8.71 4.16 -3.00
N VAL A 37 7.78 4.93 -3.57
CA VAL A 37 6.41 5.05 -3.05
C VAL A 37 5.70 3.70 -3.09
N SER A 38 5.89 2.90 -4.14
CA SER A 38 5.35 1.54 -4.23
C SER A 38 5.81 0.69 -3.04
N LYS A 39 7.12 0.75 -2.74
CA LYS A 39 7.67 -0.01 -1.61
C LYS A 39 7.18 0.50 -0.26
N ALA A 40 7.06 1.81 -0.09
CA ALA A 40 6.53 2.41 1.13
C ALA A 40 5.05 2.01 1.35
N LEU A 41 4.25 1.99 0.29
CA LEU A 41 2.86 1.53 0.33
C LEU A 41 2.74 0.05 0.68
N GLU A 42 3.62 -0.80 0.14
CA GLU A 42 3.67 -2.23 0.50
C GLU A 42 3.91 -2.42 2.00
N LEU A 43 4.92 -1.75 2.56
CA LEU A 43 5.24 -1.81 3.99
C LEU A 43 4.10 -1.24 4.84
N PHE A 44 3.54 -0.09 4.44
CA PHE A 44 2.42 0.53 5.13
C PHE A 44 1.18 -0.37 5.16
N LEU A 45 0.82 -1.00 4.04
CA LEU A 45 -0.33 -1.89 3.97
C LEU A 45 -0.11 -3.17 4.78
N GLN A 46 1.12 -3.68 4.82
CA GLN A 46 1.47 -4.81 5.69
C GLN A 46 1.26 -4.44 7.15
N ASP A 47 1.87 -3.34 7.62
CA ASP A 47 1.75 -2.88 8.99
C ASP A 47 0.29 -2.57 9.37
N LEU A 48 -0.46 -1.94 8.46
CA LEU A 48 -1.89 -1.66 8.65
C LEU A 48 -2.70 -2.96 8.82
N CYS A 49 -2.48 -3.95 7.94
CA CYS A 49 -3.18 -5.23 8.01
C CYS A 49 -2.86 -5.97 9.31
N ASP A 50 -1.59 -6.01 9.71
CA ASP A 50 -1.14 -6.70 10.92
C ASP A 50 -1.81 -6.09 12.16
N ASN A 51 -1.77 -4.77 12.31
CA ASN A 51 -2.42 -4.09 13.44
C ASN A 51 -3.96 -4.26 13.43
N THR A 52 -4.59 -4.16 12.27
CA THR A 52 -6.05 -4.31 12.13
C THR A 52 -6.48 -5.76 12.43
N TYR A 53 -5.65 -6.74 12.08
CA TYR A 53 -5.87 -8.14 12.37
C TYR A 53 -5.79 -8.42 13.88
N GLU A 54 -4.81 -7.84 14.58
CA GLU A 54 -4.73 -7.94 16.04
C GLU A 54 -6.00 -7.40 16.73
N ILE A 55 -6.51 -6.24 16.28
CA ILE A 55 -7.79 -5.70 16.77
C ILE A 55 -8.95 -6.66 16.47
N THR A 56 -8.96 -7.27 15.29
CA THR A 56 -9.98 -8.25 14.89
C THR A 56 -10.01 -9.44 15.86
N LEU A 57 -8.83 -9.99 16.20
CA LEU A 57 -8.70 -11.09 17.15
C LEU A 57 -9.10 -10.69 18.57
N GLN A 58 -8.66 -9.51 19.05
CA GLN A 58 -9.00 -8.99 20.38
C GLN A 58 -10.51 -8.83 20.57
N ARG A 59 -11.25 -8.53 19.50
CA ARG A 59 -12.72 -8.42 19.50
C ARG A 59 -13.44 -9.75 19.29
N GLY A 60 -12.71 -10.87 19.20
CA GLY A 60 -13.28 -12.20 18.96
C GLY A 60 -13.89 -12.39 17.57
N ALA A 61 -13.60 -11.47 16.63
CA ALA A 61 -14.08 -11.56 15.27
C ALA A 61 -13.17 -12.47 14.42
N LYS A 62 -13.77 -13.13 13.43
CA LYS A 62 -13.04 -13.98 12.47
C LYS A 62 -12.83 -13.31 11.10
N THR A 63 -13.49 -12.17 10.89
CA THR A 63 -13.47 -11.41 9.64
C THR A 63 -13.06 -9.98 9.96
N MET A 64 -12.02 -9.51 9.28
CA MET A 64 -11.59 -8.12 9.36
C MET A 64 -12.63 -7.22 8.67
N SER A 65 -12.95 -6.09 9.28
CA SER A 65 -13.92 -5.13 8.75
C SER A 65 -13.47 -3.70 9.03
N ALA A 66 -14.15 -2.72 8.46
CA ALA A 66 -13.86 -1.30 8.71
C ALA A 66 -14.01 -0.89 10.18
N LEU A 67 -14.66 -1.70 11.02
CA LEU A 67 -14.75 -1.45 12.46
C LEU A 67 -13.44 -1.72 13.22
N HIS A 68 -12.50 -2.44 12.60
CA HIS A 68 -11.22 -2.81 13.21
C HIS A 68 -10.06 -1.91 12.77
N LEU A 69 -10.27 -1.10 11.73
CA LEU A 69 -9.38 -0.02 11.29
C LEU A 69 -9.50 1.16 12.25
#